data_AF-A0A1I5GU56-F1
#
_entry.id   AF-A0A1I5GU56-F1
#
_cell.length_a   1.000
_cell.length_b   1.000
_cell.length_c   1.000
_cell.angle_alpha   90.00
_cell.angle_beta   90.00
_cell.angle_gamma   90.00
#
_symmetry.space_group_name_H-M   'P 1'
#
loop_
_entity.id
_entity.type
_entity.pdbx_description
1 polymer ?
#
loop_
_entity_poly.entity_id
_entity_poly.type
_entity_poly.pdbx_seq_one_letter_code
_entity_poly.pdbx_strand_id
1 'polypeptide(L)'
;MNQITTTSNTSTQNGRRGLRVSVLRAADGADYSAGGLSGRVTRVTLVGDLVDYYGGAVIAPDENAPAVRLIARAGMYGIAAPDLTRPDRVGPMASGAFIYSSDSRFRNLSAHLGCGGSAIPLHDRFETTEQYAALSNDY
;
A
#
# COMPACT_ATOMS: atom_id res chain seq x y z
N MET A 1 -37.62 -5.71 10.52
CA MET A 1 -36.82 -6.22 9.39
C MET A 1 -36.00 -5.03 8.90
N ASN A 2 -34.85 -4.78 9.54
CA ASN A 2 -34.10 -3.53 9.33
C ASN A 2 -33.09 -3.76 8.21
N GLN A 3 -33.33 -3.12 7.07
CA GLN A 3 -32.39 -3.08 5.96
C GLN A 3 -31.16 -2.29 6.40
N ILE A 4 -30.02 -2.96 6.45
CA ILE A 4 -28.72 -2.35 6.64
C ILE A 4 -28.38 -1.64 5.33
N THR A 5 -28.39 -0.32 5.35
CA THR A 5 -27.95 0.51 4.23
C THR A 5 -26.45 0.33 4.06
N THR A 6 -26.05 -0.37 3.00
CA THR A 6 -24.65 -0.47 2.58
C THR A 6 -24.20 0.91 2.08
N THR A 7 -23.63 1.72 2.96
CA THR A 7 -22.97 2.96 2.54
C THR A 7 -21.69 2.59 1.81
N SER A 8 -21.74 2.59 0.48
CA SER A 8 -20.56 2.62 -0.38
C SER A 8 -19.76 3.87 -0.02
N ASN A 9 -18.65 3.69 0.69
CA ASN A 9 -17.72 4.75 1.04
C ASN A 9 -16.94 5.17 -0.21
N THR A 10 -17.61 5.88 -1.11
CA THR A 10 -17.04 6.58 -2.25
C THR A 10 -16.62 7.99 -1.82
N SER A 11 -16.03 8.13 -0.63
CA SER A 11 -15.52 9.42 -0.13
C SER A 11 -14.14 9.70 -0.74
N THR A 12 -14.20 10.31 -1.93
CA THR A 12 -13.30 11.39 -2.37
C THR A 12 -11.79 11.13 -2.26
N GLN A 13 -11.20 10.67 -3.36
CA GLN A 13 -9.79 10.98 -3.74
C GLN A 13 -9.52 12.51 -3.72
N ASN A 14 -10.57 13.33 -3.76
CA ASN A 14 -10.52 14.78 -3.82
C ASN A 14 -10.32 15.40 -2.41
N GLY A 15 -9.08 15.35 -1.90
CA GLY A 15 -8.69 16.08 -0.69
C GLY A 15 -7.70 15.37 0.23
N ARG A 16 -7.50 14.06 0.07
CA ARG A 16 -6.46 13.35 0.84
C ARG A 16 -5.08 13.83 0.41
N ARG A 17 -4.26 14.20 1.38
CA ARG A 17 -2.85 14.53 1.18
C ARG A 17 -1.98 13.54 1.90
N GLY A 18 -0.72 13.50 1.53
CA GLY A 18 0.18 12.47 1.97
C GLY A 18 1.63 12.74 1.66
N LEU A 19 2.45 11.75 2.02
CA LEU A 19 3.89 11.80 1.87
C LEU A 19 4.29 11.03 0.60
N ARG A 20 4.92 11.72 -0.35
CA ARG A 20 5.44 11.10 -1.58
C ARG A 20 6.66 10.25 -1.25
N VAL A 21 6.66 8.99 -1.68
CA VAL A 21 7.77 8.04 -1.46
C VAL A 21 8.11 7.29 -2.74
N SER A 22 9.33 6.79 -2.84
CA SER A 22 9.78 5.98 -3.97
C SER A 22 9.37 4.52 -3.80
N VAL A 23 9.04 3.86 -4.90
CA VAL A 23 8.88 2.41 -4.97
C VAL A 23 10.23 1.79 -5.32
N LEU A 24 10.70 0.87 -4.49
CA LEU A 24 11.90 0.07 -4.69
C LEU A 24 11.50 -1.31 -5.23
N ARG A 25 12.19 -1.74 -6.29
CA ARG A 25 11.96 -3.03 -6.97
C ARG A 25 13.26 -3.79 -7.11
N ALA A 26 13.15 -5.08 -7.43
CA ALA A 26 14.31 -5.88 -7.79
C ALA A 26 15.03 -5.25 -8.99
N ALA A 27 16.37 -5.16 -8.90
CA ALA A 27 17.19 -4.50 -9.91
C ALA A 27 17.31 -5.31 -11.21
N ASP A 28 17.03 -6.60 -11.16
CA ASP A 28 16.97 -7.50 -12.31
C ASP A 28 15.71 -7.30 -13.18
N GLY A 29 14.78 -6.45 -12.72
CA GLY A 29 13.55 -6.14 -13.45
C GLY A 29 12.43 -7.17 -13.29
N ALA A 30 12.59 -8.17 -12.41
CA ALA A 30 11.52 -9.11 -12.13
C ALA A 30 10.29 -8.39 -11.52
N ASP A 31 9.11 -8.66 -12.09
CA ASP A 31 7.84 -8.11 -11.61
C ASP A 31 6.93 -9.22 -11.08
N TYR A 32 6.70 -9.22 -9.78
CA TYR A 32 5.79 -10.13 -9.09
C TYR A 32 4.50 -9.44 -8.62
N SER A 33 4.23 -8.22 -9.08
CA SER A 33 3.06 -7.44 -8.67
C SER A 33 1.75 -7.88 -9.33
N ALA A 34 1.80 -8.71 -10.37
CA ALA A 34 0.65 -9.08 -11.19
C ALA A 34 -0.14 -7.86 -11.72
N GLY A 35 0.58 -6.84 -12.19
CA GLY A 35 -0.02 -5.58 -12.64
C GLY A 35 -0.43 -4.63 -11.50
N GLY A 36 0.13 -4.83 -10.31
CA GLY A 36 0.02 -3.95 -9.16
C GLY A 36 0.65 -2.57 -9.39
N LEU A 37 0.57 -1.70 -8.38
CA LEU A 37 1.15 -0.35 -8.44
C LEU A 37 2.66 -0.38 -8.71
N SER A 38 3.39 -1.26 -8.04
CA SER A 38 4.84 -1.44 -8.17
C SER A 38 5.26 -1.81 -9.60
N GLY A 39 4.47 -2.58 -10.35
CA GLY A 39 4.75 -2.83 -11.77
C GLY A 39 4.61 -1.59 -12.66
N ARG A 40 3.83 -0.59 -12.23
CA ARG A 40 3.34 0.52 -13.05
C ARG A 40 3.90 1.90 -12.72
N VAL A 41 4.23 2.16 -11.46
CA VAL A 41 4.65 3.49 -10.98
C VAL A 41 5.96 3.43 -10.20
N THR A 42 6.72 4.52 -10.24
CA THR A 42 7.99 4.65 -9.50
C THR A 42 7.83 5.33 -8.14
N ARG A 43 6.65 5.92 -7.89
CA ARG A 43 6.32 6.62 -6.65
C ARG A 43 4.90 6.30 -6.23
N VAL A 44 4.64 6.46 -4.93
CA VAL A 44 3.29 6.43 -4.35
C VAL A 44 3.15 7.55 -3.33
N THR A 45 1.92 7.81 -2.92
CA THR A 45 1.62 8.81 -1.89
C THR A 45 1.04 8.10 -0.67
N LEU A 46 1.76 8.13 0.45
CA LEU A 46 1.30 7.56 1.71
C LEU A 46 0.22 8.45 2.31
N VAL A 47 -0.94 7.89 2.60
CA VAL A 47 -2.11 8.61 3.13
C VAL A 47 -2.64 7.96 4.42
N GLY A 48 -3.41 8.73 5.18
CA GLY A 48 -4.15 8.28 6.37
C GLY A 48 -3.61 8.86 7.67
N ASP A 49 -4.34 8.63 8.76
CA ASP A 49 -4.17 9.32 10.04
C ASP A 49 -2.74 9.26 10.61
N LEU A 50 -2.04 8.14 10.40
CA LEU A 50 -0.65 8.00 10.87
C LEU A 50 0.30 8.94 10.10
N VAL A 51 0.06 9.13 8.80
CA VAL A 51 0.82 10.09 7.99
C VAL A 51 0.54 11.51 8.45
N ASP A 52 -0.72 11.82 8.75
CA ASP A 52 -1.15 13.12 9.26
C ASP A 52 -0.51 13.43 10.62
N TYR A 53 -0.48 12.44 11.53
CA TYR A 53 0.14 12.53 12.84
C TYR A 53 1.62 12.93 12.76
N TYR A 54 2.37 12.42 11.78
CA TYR A 54 3.77 12.79 11.55
C TYR A 54 3.96 14.01 10.62
N GLY A 55 2.90 14.76 10.31
CA GLY A 55 2.97 15.95 9.46
C GLY A 55 3.36 15.64 8.01
N GLY A 56 3.03 14.43 7.53
CA GLY A 56 3.29 13.97 6.18
C GLY A 56 2.23 14.36 5.16
N ALA A 57 1.08 14.87 5.58
CA ALA A 57 -0.10 15.17 4.75
C ALA A 57 0.05 16.40 3.83
N VAL A 58 1.06 16.39 2.94
CA VAL A 58 1.46 17.58 2.20
C VAL A 58 0.99 17.57 0.75
N ILE A 59 1.03 16.41 0.09
CA ILE A 59 0.85 16.30 -1.37
C ILE A 59 -0.34 15.40 -1.68
N ALA A 60 -1.21 15.82 -2.60
CA ALA A 60 -2.31 14.98 -3.05
C ALA A 60 -1.78 13.80 -3.90
N PRO A 61 -2.37 12.59 -3.76
CA PRO A 61 -2.16 11.49 -4.70
C PRO A 61 -2.55 11.89 -6.13
N ASP A 62 -1.86 11.30 -7.09
CA ASP A 62 -2.12 11.47 -8.52
C ASP A 62 -1.91 10.13 -9.26
N GLU A 63 -2.14 10.10 -10.57
CA GLU A 63 -1.99 8.88 -11.39
C GLU A 63 -0.55 8.32 -11.42
N ASN A 64 0.45 9.18 -11.24
CA ASN A 64 1.87 8.82 -11.23
C ASN A 64 2.39 8.49 -9.82
N ALA A 65 1.63 8.88 -8.79
CA ALA A 65 1.89 8.60 -7.38
C ALA A 65 0.58 8.28 -6.63
N PRO A 66 -0.04 7.13 -6.93
CA PRO A 66 -1.32 6.73 -6.39
C PRO A 66 -1.28 6.55 -4.87
N ALA A 67 -2.46 6.60 -4.26
CA ALA A 67 -2.64 6.52 -2.82
C ALA A 67 -2.33 5.11 -2.28
N VAL A 68 -1.54 5.08 -1.23
CA VAL A 68 -1.16 3.87 -0.49
C VAL A 68 -1.36 4.14 0.99
N ARG A 69 -1.99 3.21 1.71
CA ARG A 69 -2.20 3.27 3.16
C ARG A 69 -1.20 2.39 3.88
N LEU A 70 -0.90 2.77 5.12
CA LEU A 70 -0.07 1.97 6.02
C LEU A 70 -0.97 1.06 6.87
N ILE A 71 -0.58 -0.19 7.03
CA ILE A 71 -1.32 -1.20 7.81
C ILE A 71 -0.36 -1.73 8.88
N ALA A 72 -0.62 -1.37 10.14
CA ALA A 72 0.09 -1.93 11.28
C ALA A 72 -0.33 -3.39 11.50
N ARG A 73 0.61 -4.23 11.94
CA ARG A 73 0.38 -5.65 12.26
C ARG A 73 0.88 -5.92 13.68
N ALA A 74 0.08 -6.59 14.50
CA ALA A 74 0.48 -6.91 15.86
C ALA A 74 1.61 -7.96 15.85
N GLY A 75 2.71 -7.69 16.56
CA GLY A 75 3.85 -8.61 16.67
C GLY A 75 4.69 -8.81 15.40
N MET A 76 4.44 -8.02 14.34
CA MET A 76 5.19 -8.08 13.08
C MET A 76 5.35 -6.68 12.49
N TYR A 77 6.31 -6.51 11.57
CA TYR A 77 6.41 -5.28 10.81
C TYR A 77 5.12 -4.99 10.02
N GLY A 78 4.77 -3.71 9.95
CA GLY A 78 3.67 -3.21 9.15
C GLY A 78 3.97 -3.23 7.66
N ILE A 79 2.92 -3.06 6.86
CA ILE A 79 3.01 -3.06 5.40
C ILE A 79 2.39 -1.79 4.83
N ALA A 80 2.74 -1.48 3.59
CA ALA A 80 2.05 -0.52 2.76
C ALA A 80 1.15 -1.27 1.77
N ALA A 81 -0.05 -0.77 1.50
CA ALA A 81 -0.96 -1.36 0.52
C ALA A 81 -1.77 -0.30 -0.23
N PRO A 82 -2.22 -0.56 -1.48
CA PRO A 82 -3.10 0.35 -2.20
C PRO A 82 -4.29 0.79 -1.33
N ASP A 83 -4.59 2.09 -1.36
CA ASP A 83 -5.79 2.64 -0.74
C ASP A 83 -7.02 2.40 -1.65
N LEU A 84 -7.27 1.12 -1.93
CA LEU A 84 -8.33 0.63 -2.79
C LEU A 84 -8.81 -0.72 -2.26
N THR A 85 -10.12 -0.89 -2.18
CA THR A 85 -10.77 -2.17 -1.89
C THR A 85 -11.04 -2.93 -3.19
N ARG A 86 -10.64 -4.21 -3.26
CA ARG A 86 -10.96 -5.13 -4.36
C ARG A 86 -11.59 -6.41 -3.80
N PRO A 87 -12.89 -6.40 -3.46
CA PRO A 87 -13.55 -7.53 -2.82
C PRO A 87 -13.68 -8.76 -3.73
N ASP A 88 -13.51 -8.58 -5.04
CA ASP A 88 -13.54 -9.59 -6.09
C ASP A 88 -12.17 -10.25 -6.35
N ARG A 89 -11.16 -9.91 -5.54
CA ARG A 89 -9.78 -10.38 -5.67
C ARG A 89 -9.24 -10.84 -4.33
N VAL A 90 -8.33 -11.80 -4.37
CA VAL A 90 -7.49 -12.15 -3.22
C VAL A 90 -6.35 -11.13 -3.13
N GLY A 91 -6.17 -10.54 -1.96
CA GLY A 91 -5.11 -9.56 -1.69
C GLY A 91 -5.56 -8.41 -0.79
N PRO A 92 -4.71 -7.37 -0.61
CA PRO A 92 -3.40 -7.21 -1.23
C PRO A 92 -2.31 -8.13 -0.65
N MET A 93 -1.51 -8.74 -1.51
CA MET A 93 -0.40 -9.65 -1.18
C MET A 93 0.96 -9.03 -1.52
N ALA A 94 2.02 -9.65 -0.99
CA ALA A 94 3.39 -9.23 -1.25
C ALA A 94 3.72 -9.30 -2.75
N SER A 95 4.32 -8.23 -3.29
CA SER A 95 4.80 -8.16 -4.67
C SER A 95 6.33 -8.21 -4.79
N GLY A 96 7.04 -8.34 -3.67
CA GLY A 96 8.50 -8.20 -3.61
C GLY A 96 8.99 -6.75 -3.69
N ALA A 97 8.08 -5.77 -3.78
CA ALA A 97 8.42 -4.35 -3.77
C ALA A 97 8.45 -3.76 -2.35
N PHE A 98 9.13 -2.64 -2.21
CA PHE A 98 9.17 -1.84 -0.99
C PHE A 98 8.93 -0.37 -1.30
N ILE A 99 8.62 0.42 -0.28
CA ILE A 99 8.59 1.88 -0.36
C ILE A 99 9.68 2.49 0.52
N TYR A 100 10.23 3.61 0.09
CA TYR A 100 11.27 4.31 0.83
C TYR A 100 11.29 5.81 0.57
N SER A 101 11.71 6.57 1.58
CA SER A 101 12.11 7.97 1.45
C SER A 101 13.18 8.30 2.49
N SER A 102 14.07 9.24 2.15
CA SER A 102 15.03 9.83 3.09
C SER A 102 14.40 10.91 3.99
N ASP A 103 13.12 11.21 3.80
CA ASP A 103 12.37 12.15 4.63
C ASP A 103 12.30 11.65 6.09
N SER A 104 12.59 12.52 7.06
CA SER A 104 12.57 12.16 8.48
C SER A 104 11.18 11.70 8.95
N ARG A 105 10.10 12.21 8.35
CA ARG A 105 8.73 11.79 8.62
C ARG A 105 8.50 10.35 8.18
N PHE A 106 9.07 9.95 7.04
CA PHE A 106 9.04 8.56 6.58
C PHE A 106 9.79 7.64 7.55
N ARG A 107 10.98 8.05 8.01
CA ARG A 107 11.74 7.27 8.99
C ARG A 107 10.95 7.02 10.26
N ASN A 108 10.24 8.04 10.76
CA ASN A 108 9.37 7.90 11.93
C ASN A 108 8.17 6.97 11.68
N LEU A 109 7.52 7.09 10.50
CA LEU A 109 6.46 6.17 10.08
C LEU A 109 6.93 4.71 10.03
N SER A 110 8.08 4.47 9.40
CA SER A 110 8.68 3.16 9.29
C SER A 110 9.06 2.58 10.66
N ALA A 111 9.66 3.39 11.54
CA ALA A 111 9.94 2.96 12.91
C ALA A 111 8.66 2.64 13.69
N HIS A 112 7.60 3.45 13.53
CA HIS A 112 6.29 3.22 14.15
C HIS A 112 5.68 1.88 13.73
N LEU A 113 5.86 1.49 12.46
CA LEU A 113 5.40 0.20 11.93
C LEU A 113 6.30 -0.98 12.31
N GLY A 114 7.36 -0.78 13.10
CA GLY A 114 8.30 -1.85 13.43
C GLY A 114 9.30 -2.18 12.31
N CYS A 115 9.40 -1.33 11.27
CA CYS A 115 10.37 -1.47 10.17
C CYS A 115 11.70 -0.76 10.47
N GLY A 116 11.93 -0.29 11.71
CA GLY A 116 13.22 0.25 12.16
C GLY A 116 13.68 1.55 11.48
N GLY A 117 12.79 2.25 10.77
CA GLY A 117 13.16 3.41 9.96
C GLY A 117 13.70 3.06 8.57
N SER A 118 13.61 1.78 8.17
CA SER A 118 14.00 1.26 6.86
C SER A 118 12.84 1.23 5.86
N ALA A 119 13.04 0.63 4.69
CA ALA A 119 11.99 0.47 3.70
C ALA A 119 10.81 -0.34 4.25
N ILE A 120 9.59 0.01 3.83
CA ILE A 120 8.36 -0.70 4.23
C ILE A 120 7.93 -1.61 3.08
N PRO A 121 7.59 -2.89 3.32
CA PRO A 121 7.09 -3.79 2.27
C PRO A 121 5.83 -3.24 1.62
N LEU A 122 5.77 -3.29 0.29
CA LEU A 122 4.58 -2.93 -0.49
C LEU A 122 3.83 -4.20 -0.87
N HIS A 123 2.58 -4.29 -0.42
CA HIS A 123 1.64 -5.34 -0.78
C HIS A 123 0.61 -4.75 -1.74
N ASP A 124 0.72 -5.06 -3.02
CA ASP A 124 -0.15 -4.54 -4.06
C ASP A 124 -0.49 -5.58 -5.14
N ARG A 125 -0.10 -6.83 -4.91
CA ARG A 125 -0.49 -7.96 -5.75
C ARG A 125 -1.92 -8.39 -5.44
N PHE A 126 -2.73 -8.53 -6.48
CA PHE A 126 -4.09 -9.04 -6.41
C PHE A 126 -4.28 -10.16 -7.42
N GLU A 127 -4.96 -11.22 -7.01
CA GLU A 127 -5.20 -12.41 -7.83
C GLU A 127 -6.69 -12.73 -7.87
N THR A 128 -7.13 -13.46 -8.90
CA THR A 128 -8.43 -14.14 -8.82
C THR A 128 -8.35 -15.31 -7.84
N THR A 129 -9.50 -15.79 -7.38
CA THR A 129 -9.55 -16.97 -6.50
C THR A 129 -8.91 -18.19 -7.18
N GLU A 130 -9.10 -18.36 -8.49
CA GLU A 130 -8.53 -19.46 -9.27
C GLU A 130 -7.01 -19.35 -9.36
N GLN A 131 -6.48 -18.15 -9.62
CA GLN A 131 -5.04 -17.89 -9.64
C GLN A 131 -4.40 -18.17 -8.27
N TYR A 132 -5.03 -17.67 -7.21
CA TYR A 132 -4.55 -17.87 -5.85
C TYR A 132 -4.55 -19.35 -5.45
N ALA A 133 -5.62 -20.09 -5.78
CA ALA A 133 -5.70 -21.53 -5.53
C ALA A 133 -4.62 -22.30 -6.29
N ALA A 134 -4.38 -21.98 -7.57
CA ALA A 134 -3.35 -22.62 -8.37
C ALA A 134 -1.94 -22.44 -7.77
N LEU A 135 -1.62 -21.26 -7.24
CA LEU A 135 -0.30 -20.95 -6.67
C LEU A 135 -0.12 -21.42 -5.21
N SER A 136 -1.21 -21.73 -4.52
CA SER A 136 -1.18 -22.13 -3.11
C SER A 136 -1.24 -23.65 -2.91
N ASN A 137 -1.68 -24.40 -3.92
CA ASN A 137 -1.85 -25.87 -3.85
C ASN A 137 -0.57 -26.67 -4.17
N ASP A 138 0.52 -26.01 -4.55
CA ASP A 138 1.82 -26.66 -4.83
C ASP A 138 2.68 -26.91 -3.57
N TYR A 139 2.10 -26.75 -2.37
CA TYR A 139 2.75 -26.97 -1.07
C TYR A 139 1.96 -27.92 -0.17
#